data_AF-A0A969W123-F1
#
_entry.id   AF-A0A969W123-F1
#
_cell.length_a   1.000
_cell.length_b   1.000
_cell.length_c   1.000
_cell.angle_alpha   90.00
_cell.angle_beta   90.00
_cell.angle_gamma   90.00
#
_symmetry.space_group_name_H-M   'P 1'
#
loop_
_entity.id
_entity.type
_entity.pdbx_description
1 polymer ?
#
loop_
_entity_poly.entity_id
_entity_poly.type
_entity_poly.pdbx_seq_one_letter_code
_entity_poly.pdbx_strand_id
1 'polypeptide(L)'
;MDIYDPPLLGLSALQAQTLACRLSDREIIRKANLLQAATRGDRTAQIQYNQLVQMHAERLRQCRQRYWPRTQAVWLRVYPCDLKPGKLDQVLDNIANFGYNRIYLSTFYDGRVLLPKRDNPTVWPSVVESNANNTDLLAQAIAKSHSRGIAVYAWLFSMNFGPSYAKRADRKGAIAHNGYGETNLQDPAGIPDDGRAAHIYVDPYSTQARADLGLLVRQVAQRRPDGIVFDYIRYPHRAESVVSDVRDLMIYGSSSASTLLTRAISQRGQDLIYRYLQKGQVTAQHKMPSDRCGIYPTKSNHSDKQLSWVVTSKALIKNCGVCL
;
A
#
# COMPACT_ATOMS: atom_id res chain seq x y z
N MET A 1 57.95 22.46 -23.30
CA MET A 1 57.06 21.34 -23.64
C MET A 1 56.20 21.13 -22.40
N ASP A 2 55.14 21.94 -22.31
CA ASP A 2 54.22 21.90 -21.16
C ASP A 2 53.09 20.94 -21.46
N ILE A 3 52.96 19.93 -20.60
CA ILE A 3 51.89 18.95 -20.61
C ILE A 3 50.70 19.61 -19.91
N TYR A 4 49.66 19.90 -20.69
CA TYR A 4 48.38 20.40 -20.19
C TYR A 4 47.58 19.25 -19.54
N ASP A 5 47.31 19.38 -18.24
CA ASP A 5 46.24 18.65 -17.56
C ASP A 5 44.87 19.15 -18.05
N PRO A 6 43.93 18.27 -18.45
CA PRO A 6 42.59 18.68 -18.81
C PRO A 6 41.71 18.86 -17.55
N PRO A 7 40.82 19.87 -17.53
CA PRO A 7 39.93 20.13 -16.41
C PRO A 7 38.78 19.10 -16.35
N LEU A 8 38.50 18.63 -15.13
CA LEU A 8 37.32 17.81 -14.80
C LEU A 8 36.03 18.63 -15.00
N LEU A 9 35.41 18.49 -16.17
CA LEU A 9 34.10 19.05 -16.49
C LEU A 9 32.99 18.00 -16.29
N GLY A 10 31.98 18.36 -15.49
CA GLY A 10 30.58 18.09 -15.85
C GLY A 10 29.83 16.97 -15.12
N LEU A 11 29.72 17.02 -13.78
CA LEU A 11 28.48 16.54 -13.16
C LEU A 11 27.43 17.65 -13.27
N SER A 12 26.28 17.37 -13.87
CA SER A 12 25.16 18.32 -13.86
C SER A 12 24.83 18.72 -12.42
N ALA A 13 24.32 19.94 -12.20
CA ALA A 13 23.92 20.39 -10.86
C ALA A 13 22.95 19.40 -10.16
N LEU A 14 22.14 18.68 -10.93
CA LEU A 14 21.28 17.58 -10.46
C LEU A 14 22.08 16.34 -9.99
N GLN A 15 23.10 15.91 -10.73
CA GLN A 15 23.96 14.77 -10.35
C GLN A 15 24.86 15.10 -9.16
N ALA A 16 25.32 16.34 -9.03
CA ALA A 16 26.05 16.80 -7.85
C ALA A 16 25.16 16.83 -6.59
N GLN A 17 23.87 17.15 -6.73
CA GLN A 17 22.90 17.16 -5.63
C GLN A 17 22.52 15.77 -5.11
N THR A 18 22.40 14.76 -6.00
CA THR A 18 22.10 13.37 -5.57
C THR A 18 23.28 12.69 -4.88
N LEU A 19 24.52 13.08 -5.22
CA LEU A 19 25.74 12.61 -4.55
C LEU A 19 26.05 13.35 -3.24
N ALA A 20 25.43 14.50 -2.97
CA ALA A 20 25.82 15.40 -1.88
C ALA A 20 25.77 14.76 -0.48
N CYS A 21 24.85 13.82 -0.25
CA CYS A 21 24.72 13.11 1.03
C CYS A 21 25.26 11.69 1.02
N ARG A 22 26.01 11.30 -0.01
CA ARG A 22 26.68 10.00 -0.06
C ARG A 22 27.93 10.01 0.83
N LEU A 23 28.17 8.91 1.55
CA LEU A 23 29.42 8.71 2.29
C LEU A 23 30.59 8.39 1.34
N SER A 24 31.82 8.67 1.77
CA SER A 24 32.99 8.30 0.98
C SER A 24 33.15 6.78 0.91
N ASP A 25 33.72 6.26 -0.17
CA ASP A 25 33.92 4.81 -0.34
C ASP A 25 34.81 4.24 0.79
N ARG A 26 35.78 5.01 1.28
CA ARG A 26 36.61 4.64 2.44
C ARG A 26 35.78 4.41 3.71
N GLU A 27 34.82 5.27 3.99
CA GLU A 27 33.91 5.13 5.15
C GLU A 27 32.95 3.95 4.98
N ILE A 28 32.44 3.75 3.76
CA ILE A 28 31.57 2.63 3.41
C ILE A 28 32.30 1.30 3.62
N ILE A 29 33.50 1.16 3.06
CA ILE A 29 34.34 -0.05 3.19
C ILE A 29 34.71 -0.30 4.65
N ARG A 30 35.10 0.74 5.39
CA ARG A 30 35.41 0.63 6.82
C ARG A 30 34.21 0.09 7.61
N LYS A 31 33.02 0.66 7.40
CA LYS A 31 31.80 0.21 8.09
C LYS A 31 31.44 -1.23 7.71
N ALA A 32 31.57 -1.60 6.44
CA ALA A 32 31.30 -2.96 5.96
C ALA A 32 32.26 -4.01 6.56
N ASN A 33 33.56 -3.72 6.66
CA ASN A 33 34.54 -4.60 7.28
C ASN A 33 34.25 -4.82 8.77
N LEU A 34 33.86 -3.76 9.48
CA LEU A 34 33.46 -3.86 10.89
C LEU A 34 32.20 -4.69 11.08
N LEU A 35 31.18 -4.52 10.22
CA LEU A 35 29.99 -5.37 10.23
C LEU A 35 30.37 -6.84 10.01
N GLN A 36 31.24 -7.14 9.04
CA GLN A 36 31.68 -8.51 8.77
C GLN A 36 32.44 -9.13 9.94
N ALA A 37 33.34 -8.38 10.60
CA ALA A 37 34.04 -8.84 11.80
C ALA A 37 33.06 -9.04 12.98
N ALA A 38 32.13 -8.11 13.19
CA ALA A 38 31.10 -8.20 14.22
C ALA A 38 30.21 -9.44 14.06
N THR A 39 29.77 -9.74 12.83
CA THR A 39 28.98 -10.96 12.53
C THR A 39 29.75 -12.26 12.79
N ARG A 40 31.08 -12.21 12.86
CA ARG A 40 31.95 -13.34 13.22
C ARG A 40 32.25 -13.43 14.72
N GLY A 41 31.64 -12.57 15.54
CA GLY A 41 31.75 -12.59 17.01
C GLY A 41 32.77 -11.60 17.60
N ASP A 42 33.40 -10.75 16.79
CA ASP A 42 34.32 -9.72 17.28
C ASP A 42 33.55 -8.59 18.00
N ARG A 43 33.65 -8.58 19.34
CA ARG A 43 32.99 -7.59 20.20
C ARG A 43 33.54 -6.18 20.01
N THR A 44 34.83 -6.03 19.74
CA THR A 44 35.46 -4.73 19.50
C THR A 44 34.95 -4.15 18.19
N ALA A 45 34.90 -4.98 17.13
CA ALA A 45 34.32 -4.58 15.85
C ALA A 45 32.83 -4.22 15.98
N GLN A 46 32.06 -4.94 16.80
CA GLN A 46 30.65 -4.62 17.04
C GLN A 46 30.45 -3.24 17.69
N ILE A 47 31.28 -2.88 18.69
CA ILE A 47 31.22 -1.57 19.34
C ILE A 47 31.57 -0.47 18.33
N GLN A 48 32.66 -0.63 17.59
CA GLN A 48 33.11 0.33 16.57
C GLN A 48 32.09 0.48 15.44
N TYR A 49 31.49 -0.63 15.00
CA TYR A 49 30.41 -0.63 14.00
C TYR A 49 29.22 0.19 14.48
N ASN A 50 28.74 -0.05 15.71
CA ASN A 50 27.60 0.67 16.26
C ASN A 50 27.88 2.17 16.39
N GLN A 51 29.09 2.56 16.78
CA GLN A 51 29.52 3.97 16.83
C GLN A 51 29.49 4.61 15.44
N LEU A 52 30.02 3.92 14.41
CA LEU A 52 29.96 4.43 13.03
C LEU A 52 28.53 4.54 12.50
N VAL A 53 27.64 3.61 12.85
CA VAL A 53 26.22 3.68 12.46
C VAL A 53 25.58 4.95 13.01
N GLN A 54 25.77 5.26 14.30
CA GLN A 54 25.24 6.50 14.90
C GLN A 54 25.85 7.77 14.31
N MET A 55 27.16 7.79 14.11
CA MET A 55 27.85 8.92 13.49
C MET A 55 27.36 9.17 12.05
N HIS A 56 27.20 8.11 11.25
CA HIS A 56 26.69 8.22 9.88
C HIS A 56 25.22 8.63 9.84
N ALA A 57 24.40 8.17 10.79
CA ALA A 57 23.01 8.60 10.92
C ALA A 57 22.90 10.11 11.16
N GLU A 58 23.72 10.66 12.07
CA GLU A 58 23.76 12.09 12.35
C GLU A 58 24.19 12.89 11.13
N ARG A 59 25.26 12.45 10.46
CA ARG A 59 25.76 13.07 9.24
C ARG A 59 24.69 13.08 8.14
N LEU A 60 23.99 11.96 7.95
CA LEU A 60 22.88 11.86 7.00
C LEU A 60 21.77 12.87 7.33
N ARG A 61 21.36 12.94 8.60
CA ARG A 61 20.33 13.86 9.08
C ARG A 61 20.71 15.32 8.80
N GLN A 62 21.91 15.73 9.20
CA GLN A 62 22.42 17.08 8.97
C GLN A 62 22.53 17.41 7.48
N CYS A 63 23.03 16.46 6.68
CA CYS A 63 23.13 16.64 5.23
C CYS A 63 21.75 16.86 4.61
N ARG A 64 20.76 16.02 4.96
CA ARG A 64 19.38 16.16 4.44
C ARG A 64 18.68 17.41 4.95
N GLN A 65 19.02 17.92 6.13
CA GLN A 65 18.57 19.23 6.62
C GLN A 65 19.22 20.42 5.91
N ARG A 66 20.33 20.22 5.21
CA ARG A 66 21.03 21.28 4.45
C ARG A 66 20.71 21.24 2.98
N TYR A 67 20.78 20.08 2.34
CA TYR A 67 20.64 19.92 0.89
C TYR A 67 19.27 19.38 0.47
N TRP A 68 18.83 19.75 -0.74
CA TRP A 68 17.65 19.17 -1.38
C TRP A 68 18.03 17.88 -2.13
N PRO A 69 17.18 16.84 -2.14
CA PRO A 69 15.90 16.77 -1.42
C PRO A 69 16.07 16.53 0.08
N ARG A 70 15.18 17.16 0.87
CA ARG A 70 15.05 16.98 2.34
C ARG A 70 14.69 15.53 2.70
N THR A 71 13.92 14.87 1.82
CA THR A 71 13.55 13.47 1.93
C THR A 71 13.94 12.76 0.65
N GLN A 72 14.81 11.77 0.76
CA GLN A 72 15.12 10.85 -0.33
C GLN A 72 14.72 9.45 0.11
N ALA A 73 13.70 8.90 -0.56
CA ALA A 73 13.05 7.66 -0.17
C ALA A 73 13.29 6.54 -1.18
N VAL A 74 13.25 5.29 -0.70
CA VAL A 74 13.31 4.09 -1.54
C VAL A 74 12.26 3.07 -1.07
N TRP A 75 11.69 2.31 -2.01
CA TRP A 75 10.89 1.14 -1.65
C TRP A 75 11.81 0.00 -1.25
N LEU A 76 11.55 -0.59 -0.08
CA LEU A 76 12.28 -1.74 0.42
C LEU A 76 11.33 -2.91 0.62
N ARG A 77 11.68 -4.05 0.05
CA ARG A 77 11.04 -5.33 0.34
C ARG A 77 12.10 -6.26 0.95
N VAL A 78 11.75 -6.84 2.09
CA VAL A 78 12.63 -7.76 2.84
C VAL A 78 12.04 -9.16 2.85
N TYR A 79 12.90 -10.15 2.97
CA TYR A 79 12.59 -11.57 2.89
C TYR A 79 13.26 -12.33 4.03
N PRO A 80 12.91 -13.62 4.26
CA PRO A 80 13.50 -14.41 5.32
C PRO A 80 15.04 -14.51 5.26
N CYS A 81 15.65 -14.39 4.07
CA CYS A 81 17.10 -14.38 3.93
C CYS A 81 17.79 -13.15 4.55
N ASP A 82 17.06 -12.05 4.77
CA ASP A 82 17.59 -10.85 5.42
C ASP A 82 17.76 -11.03 6.94
N LEU A 83 17.16 -12.08 7.52
CA LEU A 83 17.36 -12.47 8.91
C LEU A 83 18.71 -13.15 9.16
N LYS A 84 19.46 -13.50 8.11
CA LYS A 84 20.84 -14.00 8.28
C LYS A 84 21.70 -12.92 8.95
N PRO A 85 22.64 -13.30 9.84
CA PRO A 85 23.48 -12.34 10.56
C PRO A 85 24.09 -11.27 9.63
N GLY A 86 23.82 -10.00 9.95
CA GLY A 86 24.32 -8.83 9.23
C GLY A 86 23.69 -8.53 7.86
N LYS A 87 22.78 -9.35 7.33
CA LYS A 87 22.20 -9.09 5.99
C LYS A 87 21.27 -7.89 5.96
N LEU A 88 20.31 -7.83 6.88
CA LEU A 88 19.46 -6.64 7.04
C LEU A 88 20.30 -5.39 7.35
N ASP A 89 21.36 -5.52 8.14
CA ASP A 89 22.28 -4.42 8.45
C ASP A 89 22.99 -3.89 7.21
N GLN A 90 23.51 -4.79 6.37
CA GLN A 90 24.18 -4.45 5.12
C GLN A 90 23.22 -3.73 4.15
N VAL A 91 21.99 -4.21 4.02
CA VAL A 91 20.96 -3.58 3.16
C VAL A 91 20.66 -2.16 3.63
N LEU A 92 20.39 -1.98 4.92
CA LEU A 92 20.06 -0.67 5.48
C LEU A 92 21.27 0.28 5.51
N ASP A 93 22.47 -0.25 5.72
CA ASP A 93 23.71 0.52 5.59
C ASP A 93 23.86 1.06 4.18
N ASN A 94 23.61 0.26 3.14
CA ASN A 94 23.69 0.72 1.76
C ASN A 94 22.69 1.85 1.50
N ILE A 95 21.44 1.72 1.97
CA ILE A 95 20.43 2.78 1.84
C ILE A 95 20.93 4.09 2.46
N ALA A 96 21.40 4.05 3.71
CA ALA A 96 21.93 5.23 4.40
C ALA A 96 23.21 5.79 3.72
N ASN A 97 24.12 4.92 3.28
CA ASN A 97 25.38 5.29 2.65
C ASN A 97 25.18 6.08 1.36
N PHE A 98 24.11 5.77 0.61
CA PHE A 98 23.71 6.48 -0.60
C PHE A 98 22.84 7.72 -0.32
N GLY A 99 22.69 8.09 0.94
CA GLY A 99 22.01 9.31 1.35
C GLY A 99 20.48 9.17 1.48
N TYR A 100 19.89 7.98 1.41
CA TYR A 100 18.45 7.82 1.60
C TYR A 100 18.10 7.86 3.09
N ASN A 101 17.15 8.72 3.45
CA ASN A 101 16.69 8.91 4.84
C ASN A 101 15.24 8.47 5.07
N ARG A 102 14.62 7.80 4.09
CA ARG A 102 13.28 7.22 4.23
C ARG A 102 13.19 5.89 3.47
N ILE A 103 12.47 4.93 4.03
CA ILE A 103 12.03 3.73 3.31
C ILE A 103 10.52 3.60 3.33
N TYR A 104 9.97 3.12 2.22
CA TYR A 104 8.63 2.55 2.16
C TYR A 104 8.78 1.03 2.28
N LEU A 105 8.60 0.51 3.49
CA LEU A 105 8.81 -0.91 3.80
C LEU A 105 7.57 -1.71 3.40
N SER A 106 7.69 -2.58 2.39
CA SER A 106 6.63 -3.47 1.94
C SER A 106 6.19 -4.40 3.08
N THR A 107 5.13 -4.02 3.79
CA THR A 107 4.72 -4.67 5.05
C THR A 107 3.56 -5.64 4.84
N PHE A 108 2.67 -5.34 3.89
CA PHE A 108 1.59 -6.22 3.45
C PHE A 108 1.49 -6.18 1.93
N TYR A 109 1.76 -7.33 1.30
CA TYR A 109 1.84 -7.49 -0.14
C TYR A 109 1.60 -8.96 -0.53
N ASP A 110 1.14 -9.21 -1.75
CA ASP A 110 0.86 -10.56 -2.29
C ASP A 110 -0.01 -11.45 -1.38
N GLY A 111 -0.88 -10.86 -0.55
CA GLY A 111 -1.66 -11.59 0.45
C GLY A 111 -0.84 -12.21 1.59
N ARG A 112 0.30 -11.61 1.92
CA ARG A 112 1.21 -11.98 3.02
C ARG A 112 1.62 -10.75 3.83
N VAL A 113 1.98 -10.95 5.09
CA VAL A 113 2.36 -9.88 6.02
C VAL A 113 3.73 -10.11 6.65
N LEU A 114 4.51 -9.05 6.88
CA LEU A 114 5.81 -9.10 7.58
C LEU A 114 5.71 -9.34 9.11
N LEU A 115 4.53 -9.64 9.64
CA LEU A 115 4.35 -10.01 11.05
C LEU A 115 4.92 -11.41 11.31
N PRO A 116 5.49 -11.68 12.50
CA PRO A 116 6.02 -12.99 12.85
C PRO A 116 4.92 -14.05 12.90
N LYS A 117 5.19 -15.27 12.40
CA LYS A 117 4.20 -16.35 12.31
C LYS A 117 3.50 -16.68 13.63
N ARG A 118 4.25 -16.72 14.74
CA ARG A 118 3.70 -17.06 16.07
C ARG A 118 2.83 -15.94 16.69
N ASP A 119 3.11 -14.69 16.34
CA ASP A 119 2.42 -13.50 16.85
C ASP A 119 1.81 -12.70 15.69
N ASN A 120 1.01 -13.40 14.88
CA ASN A 120 0.26 -12.83 13.77
C ASN A 120 -1.22 -13.20 13.94
N PRO A 121 -2.05 -12.33 14.56
CA PRO A 121 -3.47 -12.59 14.74
C PRO A 121 -4.28 -12.31 13.47
N THR A 122 -3.65 -11.93 12.37
CA THR A 122 -4.35 -11.60 11.11
C THR A 122 -4.70 -12.86 10.33
N VAL A 123 -5.56 -12.72 9.32
CA VAL A 123 -5.96 -13.83 8.44
C VAL A 123 -4.93 -14.16 7.35
N TRP A 124 -3.87 -13.35 7.21
CA TRP A 124 -2.84 -13.54 6.19
C TRP A 124 -1.64 -14.29 6.73
N PRO A 125 -1.05 -15.20 5.93
CA PRO A 125 0.20 -15.85 6.28
C PRO A 125 1.36 -14.86 6.42
N SER A 126 2.35 -15.25 7.22
CA SER A 126 3.58 -14.48 7.37
C SER A 126 4.43 -14.58 6.10
N VAL A 127 5.23 -13.56 5.79
CA VAL A 127 6.32 -13.69 4.82
C VAL A 127 7.43 -14.62 5.36
N VAL A 128 7.60 -14.67 6.69
CA VAL A 128 8.59 -15.49 7.38
C VAL A 128 7.95 -16.83 7.77
N GLU A 129 8.01 -17.77 6.83
CA GLU A 129 7.34 -19.08 6.96
C GLU A 129 8.19 -20.18 7.64
N SER A 130 9.51 -19.98 7.76
CA SER A 130 10.49 -21.01 8.18
C SER A 130 10.87 -20.94 9.67
N ASN A 131 11.78 -21.85 10.10
CA ASN A 131 12.33 -22.12 11.44
C ASN A 131 12.67 -20.89 12.32
N ALA A 132 12.70 -19.68 11.76
CA ALA A 132 12.75 -18.41 12.47
C ALA A 132 11.38 -17.96 13.03
N ASN A 133 10.51 -18.91 13.43
CA ASN A 133 9.09 -18.71 13.80
C ASN A 133 8.80 -17.58 14.82
N ASN A 134 9.80 -17.17 15.61
CA ASN A 134 9.67 -16.14 16.63
C ASN A 134 10.23 -14.76 16.20
N THR A 135 10.75 -14.62 14.99
CA THR A 135 11.46 -13.40 14.59
C THR A 135 10.53 -12.40 13.94
N ASP A 136 10.37 -11.24 14.57
CA ASP A 136 9.60 -10.12 14.03
C ASP A 136 10.48 -9.30 13.07
N LEU A 137 10.48 -9.69 11.78
CA LEU A 137 11.26 -9.02 10.74
C LEU A 137 10.80 -7.56 10.53
N LEU A 138 9.50 -7.27 10.68
CA LEU A 138 8.98 -5.89 10.63
C LEU A 138 9.61 -5.03 11.73
N ALA A 139 9.55 -5.50 12.98
CA ALA A 139 10.11 -4.76 14.12
C ALA A 139 11.63 -4.59 13.99
N GLN A 140 12.36 -5.63 13.54
CA GLN A 140 13.80 -5.53 13.33
C GLN A 140 14.16 -4.53 12.21
N ALA A 141 13.45 -4.55 11.09
CA ALA A 141 13.66 -3.61 10.00
C ALA A 141 13.41 -2.16 10.45
N ILE A 142 12.35 -1.92 11.22
CA ILE A 142 12.05 -0.61 11.80
C ILE A 142 13.19 -0.15 12.72
N ALA A 143 13.52 -0.94 13.75
CA ALA A 143 14.52 -0.57 14.75
C ALA A 143 15.91 -0.32 14.13
N LYS A 144 16.33 -1.16 13.18
CA LYS A 144 17.62 -1.01 12.48
C LYS A 144 17.62 0.14 11.49
N SER A 145 16.48 0.51 10.92
CA SER A 145 16.39 1.70 10.07
C SER A 145 16.51 2.98 10.90
N HIS A 146 15.81 3.03 12.04
CA HIS A 146 15.89 4.16 12.98
C HIS A 146 17.31 4.41 13.48
N SER A 147 18.07 3.35 13.80
CA SER A 147 19.46 3.49 14.23
C SER A 147 20.38 4.12 13.17
N ARG A 148 19.96 4.11 11.90
CA ARG A 148 20.66 4.70 10.75
C ARG A 148 20.09 6.05 10.33
N GLY A 149 19.15 6.61 11.10
CA GLY A 149 18.49 7.88 10.76
C GLY A 149 17.52 7.77 9.59
N ILE A 150 17.02 6.55 9.29
CA ILE A 150 16.07 6.29 8.23
C ILE A 150 14.66 6.23 8.83
N ALA A 151 13.76 7.10 8.37
CA ALA A 151 12.34 7.01 8.68
C ALA A 151 11.67 5.85 7.92
N VAL A 152 10.80 5.11 8.57
CA VAL A 152 10.14 3.92 8.04
C VAL A 152 8.65 4.15 7.88
N TYR A 153 8.17 4.07 6.65
CA TYR A 153 6.75 4.10 6.34
C TYR A 153 6.31 2.69 5.94
N ALA A 154 5.44 2.07 6.72
CA ALA A 154 4.92 0.75 6.44
C ALA A 154 3.94 0.83 5.26
N TRP A 155 4.29 0.18 4.15
CA TRP A 155 3.51 0.20 2.92
C TRP A 155 2.63 -1.05 2.84
N LEU A 156 1.33 -0.85 2.62
CA LEU A 156 0.31 -1.89 2.69
C LEU A 156 -0.58 -1.88 1.43
N PHE A 157 -0.87 -3.06 0.88
CA PHE A 157 -2.01 -3.22 -0.01
C PHE A 157 -3.32 -2.96 0.75
N SER A 158 -4.18 -2.09 0.22
CA SER A 158 -5.41 -1.68 0.91
C SER A 158 -6.65 -2.42 0.41
N MET A 159 -6.65 -2.83 -0.86
CA MET A 159 -7.76 -3.57 -1.45
C MET A 159 -7.34 -4.90 -2.07
N ASN A 160 -6.06 -5.07 -2.46
CA ASN A 160 -5.56 -6.35 -2.95
C ASN A 160 -5.17 -7.24 -1.76
N PHE A 161 -6.03 -8.19 -1.38
CA PHE A 161 -5.83 -9.07 -0.22
C PHE A 161 -5.17 -10.41 -0.59
N GLY A 162 -4.96 -10.65 -1.88
CA GLY A 162 -4.26 -11.83 -2.38
C GLY A 162 -5.04 -13.16 -2.27
N PRO A 163 -4.47 -14.24 -2.83
CA PRO A 163 -5.16 -15.50 -3.07
C PRO A 163 -5.45 -16.29 -1.79
N SER A 164 -4.62 -16.15 -0.77
CA SER A 164 -4.82 -16.79 0.53
C SER A 164 -6.15 -16.36 1.16
N TYR A 165 -6.53 -15.09 1.00
CA TYR A 165 -7.79 -14.54 1.49
C TYR A 165 -9.00 -15.09 0.71
N ALA A 166 -8.95 -15.13 -0.62
CA ALA A 166 -10.04 -15.66 -1.45
C ALA A 166 -10.32 -17.16 -1.25
N LYS A 167 -9.29 -17.96 -0.92
CA LYS A 167 -9.44 -19.41 -0.68
C LYS A 167 -10.25 -19.72 0.58
N ARG A 168 -10.43 -18.75 1.47
CA ARG A 168 -11.19 -18.93 2.70
C ARG A 168 -12.69 -18.90 2.44
N ALA A 169 -13.38 -19.98 2.79
CA ALA A 169 -14.83 -20.07 2.63
C ALA A 169 -15.58 -18.96 3.39
N ASP A 170 -15.09 -18.61 4.59
CA ASP A 170 -15.64 -17.57 5.47
C ASP A 170 -15.30 -16.13 5.03
N ARG A 171 -14.63 -15.94 3.89
CA ARG A 171 -14.29 -14.62 3.32
C ARG A 171 -14.79 -14.39 1.90
N LYS A 172 -15.46 -15.37 1.29
CA LYS A 172 -16.02 -15.23 -0.08
C LYS A 172 -16.92 -14.00 -0.23
N GLY A 173 -17.75 -13.69 0.77
CA GLY A 173 -18.65 -12.54 0.75
C GLY A 173 -17.96 -11.17 0.82
N ALA A 174 -16.65 -11.13 1.11
CA ALA A 174 -15.85 -9.91 1.14
C ALA A 174 -15.12 -9.65 -0.19
N ILE A 175 -15.15 -10.59 -1.13
CA ILE A 175 -14.46 -10.46 -2.42
C ILE A 175 -15.31 -9.61 -3.37
N ALA A 176 -14.66 -8.66 -4.03
CA ALA A 176 -15.33 -7.84 -5.03
C ALA A 176 -15.61 -8.67 -6.30
N HIS A 177 -16.77 -8.42 -6.89
CA HIS A 177 -17.18 -8.99 -8.17
C HIS A 177 -17.98 -7.98 -8.99
N ASN A 178 -18.05 -8.25 -10.28
CA ASN A 178 -18.81 -7.47 -11.24
C ASN A 178 -20.26 -8.00 -11.41
N GLY A 179 -21.03 -7.41 -12.32
CA GLY A 179 -22.44 -7.77 -12.56
C GLY A 179 -22.65 -9.16 -13.15
N TYR A 180 -21.58 -9.81 -13.61
CA TYR A 180 -21.55 -11.18 -14.11
C TYR A 180 -21.12 -12.19 -13.03
N GLY A 181 -20.84 -11.73 -11.81
CA GLY A 181 -20.34 -12.57 -10.72
C GLY A 181 -18.84 -12.89 -10.84
N GLU A 182 -18.14 -12.27 -11.79
CA GLU A 182 -16.71 -12.48 -11.99
C GLU A 182 -15.93 -11.69 -10.94
N THR A 183 -14.93 -12.35 -10.35
CA THR A 183 -13.95 -11.69 -9.47
C THR A 183 -12.67 -11.43 -10.26
N ASN A 184 -11.79 -10.58 -9.75
CA ASN A 184 -10.45 -10.36 -10.32
C ASN A 184 -9.47 -11.53 -10.09
N LEU A 185 -9.98 -12.77 -9.93
CA LEU A 185 -9.22 -14.01 -10.11
C LEU A 185 -8.75 -14.15 -11.58
N GLN A 186 -8.11 -13.14 -12.16
CA GLN A 186 -7.56 -13.27 -13.50
C GLN A 186 -6.36 -14.23 -13.46
N ASP A 187 -6.33 -15.12 -14.44
CA ASP A 187 -5.22 -16.02 -14.71
C ASP A 187 -3.92 -15.19 -14.83
N PRO A 188 -2.87 -15.49 -14.02
CA PRO A 188 -1.57 -14.83 -14.10
C PRO A 188 -0.95 -14.83 -15.51
N ALA A 189 -1.39 -15.72 -16.41
CA ALA A 189 -0.91 -15.81 -17.78
C ALA A 189 -1.26 -14.60 -18.66
N GLY A 190 -2.32 -13.85 -18.34
CA GLY A 190 -2.75 -12.65 -19.08
C GLY A 190 -2.18 -11.32 -18.57
N ILE A 191 -1.38 -11.34 -17.50
CA ILE A 191 -0.88 -10.16 -16.79
C ILE A 191 0.63 -10.05 -17.02
N PRO A 192 1.17 -8.87 -17.36
CA PRO A 192 2.61 -8.66 -17.49
C PRO A 192 3.39 -9.20 -16.28
N ASP A 193 4.62 -9.68 -16.50
CA ASP A 193 5.40 -10.46 -15.52
C ASP A 193 5.64 -9.76 -14.16
N ASP A 194 5.57 -8.44 -14.11
CA ASP A 194 5.66 -7.62 -12.90
C ASP A 194 4.39 -7.63 -12.03
N GLY A 195 3.27 -8.13 -12.59
CA GLY A 195 1.94 -8.19 -11.97
C GLY A 195 1.44 -9.59 -11.62
N ARG A 196 2.25 -10.65 -11.76
CA ARG A 196 1.81 -12.06 -11.49
C ARG A 196 1.47 -12.39 -10.02
N ALA A 197 1.34 -11.38 -9.15
CA ALA A 197 0.87 -11.51 -7.79
C ALA A 197 -0.67 -11.54 -7.75
N ALA A 198 -1.23 -12.74 -7.85
CA ALA A 198 -2.64 -13.09 -7.67
C ALA A 198 -3.53 -11.97 -7.08
N HIS A 199 -4.23 -11.28 -7.99
CA HIS A 199 -4.96 -10.04 -7.80
C HIS A 199 -6.34 -10.23 -7.17
N ILE A 200 -6.41 -10.58 -5.89
CA ILE A 200 -7.71 -10.67 -5.21
C ILE A 200 -8.07 -9.34 -4.60
N TYR A 201 -9.08 -8.69 -5.16
CA TYR A 201 -9.59 -7.44 -4.62
C TYR A 201 -10.85 -7.64 -3.79
N VAL A 202 -10.93 -6.91 -2.67
CA VAL A 202 -12.10 -6.92 -1.79
C VAL A 202 -13.10 -5.83 -2.11
N ASP A 203 -14.34 -6.05 -1.68
CA ASP A 203 -15.38 -5.02 -1.60
C ASP A 203 -15.01 -4.04 -0.47
N PRO A 204 -14.72 -2.76 -0.76
CA PRO A 204 -14.28 -1.80 0.25
C PRO A 204 -15.37 -1.46 1.27
N TYR A 205 -16.63 -1.73 0.96
CA TYR A 205 -17.75 -1.56 1.90
C TYR A 205 -17.97 -2.81 2.77
N SER A 206 -17.30 -3.93 2.48
CA SER A 206 -17.40 -5.13 3.32
C SER A 206 -16.90 -4.85 4.74
N THR A 207 -17.79 -5.02 5.71
CA THR A 207 -17.44 -4.88 7.14
C THR A 207 -16.37 -5.90 7.55
N GLN A 208 -16.41 -7.11 6.99
CA GLN A 208 -15.41 -8.14 7.21
C GLN A 208 -14.04 -7.75 6.67
N ALA A 209 -13.96 -7.27 5.42
CA ALA A 209 -12.68 -6.82 4.84
C ALA A 209 -12.07 -5.66 5.62
N ARG A 210 -12.90 -4.68 6.02
CA ARG A 210 -12.48 -3.54 6.84
C ARG A 210 -12.00 -3.96 8.22
N ALA A 211 -12.66 -4.95 8.84
CA ALA A 211 -12.25 -5.48 10.13
C ALA A 211 -10.91 -6.21 10.06
N ASP A 212 -10.71 -7.05 9.03
CA ASP A 212 -9.46 -7.80 8.82
C ASP A 212 -8.29 -6.84 8.54
N LEU A 213 -8.45 -5.86 7.63
CA LEU A 213 -7.43 -4.84 7.39
C LEU A 213 -7.20 -3.96 8.62
N GLY A 214 -8.25 -3.61 9.35
CA GLY A 214 -8.14 -2.84 10.58
C GLY A 214 -7.31 -3.57 11.64
N LEU A 215 -7.45 -4.90 11.77
CA LEU A 215 -6.61 -5.70 12.65
C LEU A 215 -5.14 -5.68 12.20
N LEU A 216 -4.89 -5.89 10.91
CA LEU A 216 -3.55 -5.78 10.33
C LEU A 216 -2.90 -4.42 10.61
N VAL A 217 -3.61 -3.31 10.33
CA VAL A 217 -3.12 -1.95 10.57
C VAL A 217 -2.77 -1.73 12.04
N ARG A 218 -3.61 -2.21 12.97
CA ARG A 218 -3.30 -2.14 14.42
C ARG A 218 -2.03 -2.91 14.78
N GLN A 219 -1.86 -4.13 14.26
CA GLN A 219 -0.68 -4.94 14.52
C GLN A 219 0.60 -4.30 13.95
N VAL A 220 0.53 -3.71 12.76
CA VAL A 220 1.63 -2.96 12.15
C VAL A 220 1.95 -1.70 12.97
N ALA A 221 0.93 -0.94 13.38
CA ALA A 221 1.11 0.28 14.17
C ALA A 221 1.77 0.01 15.54
N GLN A 222 1.51 -1.15 16.16
CA GLN A 222 2.17 -1.54 17.42
C GLN A 222 3.71 -1.65 17.29
N ARG A 223 4.22 -1.91 16.08
CA ARG A 223 5.67 -1.93 15.81
C ARG A 223 6.26 -0.52 15.60
N ARG A 224 5.43 0.53 15.65
CA ARG A 224 5.79 1.96 15.61
C ARG A 224 6.62 2.37 14.39
N PRO A 225 6.17 2.11 13.15
CA PRO A 225 6.71 2.82 11.99
C PRO A 225 6.43 4.33 12.12
N ASP A 226 7.19 5.17 11.40
CA ASP A 226 6.98 6.62 11.33
C ASP A 226 5.70 7.00 10.57
N GLY A 227 5.15 6.07 9.78
CA GLY A 227 3.88 6.26 9.10
C GLY A 227 3.40 4.96 8.45
N ILE A 228 2.15 4.99 7.96
CA ILE A 228 1.56 3.90 7.18
C ILE A 228 1.11 4.48 5.83
N VAL A 229 1.48 3.82 4.75
CA VAL A 229 1.12 4.18 3.38
C VAL A 229 0.17 3.12 2.85
N PHE A 230 -1.02 3.57 2.46
CA PHE A 230 -2.06 2.77 1.85
C PHE A 230 -1.92 2.84 0.33
N ASP A 231 -1.67 1.70 -0.31
CA ASP A 231 -1.55 1.58 -1.76
C ASP A 231 -2.56 0.54 -2.28
N TYR A 232 -2.61 0.33 -3.59
CA TYR A 232 -3.57 -0.54 -4.26
C TYR A 232 -5.03 -0.17 -3.96
N ILE A 233 -5.32 1.14 -3.98
CA ILE A 233 -6.67 1.73 -3.87
C ILE A 233 -7.27 1.88 -5.27
N ARG A 234 -7.31 0.80 -6.04
CA ARG A 234 -7.95 0.73 -7.35
C ARG A 234 -8.17 -0.72 -7.75
N TYR A 235 -9.24 -0.99 -8.48
CA TYR A 235 -9.37 -2.24 -9.20
C TYR A 235 -8.49 -2.22 -10.46
N PRO A 236 -7.92 -3.35 -10.89
CA PRO A 236 -7.18 -3.45 -12.13
C PRO A 236 -8.13 -3.11 -13.28
N HIS A 237 -7.62 -2.37 -14.25
CA HIS A 237 -8.36 -2.10 -15.47
C HIS A 237 -8.48 -3.41 -16.26
N ARG A 238 -9.66 -3.72 -16.80
CA ARG A 238 -9.75 -4.75 -17.85
C ARG A 238 -9.05 -4.20 -19.11
N ALA A 239 -8.72 -5.07 -20.07
CA ALA A 239 -7.92 -4.72 -21.25
C ALA A 239 -8.47 -3.53 -22.08
N GLU A 240 -9.73 -3.17 -21.89
CA GLU A 240 -10.38 -2.02 -22.53
C GLU A 240 -10.09 -0.73 -21.79
N SER A 241 -9.61 0.31 -22.49
CA SER A 241 -9.26 1.61 -21.90
C SER A 241 -10.46 2.40 -21.35
N VAL A 242 -11.69 2.00 -21.66
CA VAL A 242 -12.93 2.67 -21.23
C VAL A 242 -13.94 1.62 -20.75
N VAL A 243 -14.42 1.77 -19.52
CA VAL A 243 -15.57 0.99 -19.04
C VAL A 243 -16.84 1.63 -19.60
N SER A 244 -17.56 0.90 -20.47
CA SER A 244 -18.79 1.38 -21.12
C SER A 244 -20.07 0.82 -20.48
N ASP A 245 -19.97 -0.26 -19.69
CA ASP A 245 -21.07 -0.87 -18.97
C ASP A 245 -20.78 -0.89 -17.46
N VAL A 246 -21.74 -0.42 -16.65
CA VAL A 246 -21.64 -0.45 -15.18
C VAL A 246 -21.49 -1.88 -14.65
N ARG A 247 -21.94 -2.89 -15.40
CA ARG A 247 -21.82 -4.32 -15.06
C ARG A 247 -20.40 -4.83 -15.09
N ASP A 248 -19.45 -4.12 -15.71
CA ASP A 248 -18.03 -4.46 -15.64
C ASP A 248 -17.35 -3.98 -14.36
N LEU A 249 -17.97 -3.05 -13.64
CA LEU A 249 -17.42 -2.49 -12.41
C LEU A 249 -17.53 -3.49 -11.25
N MET A 250 -16.50 -3.50 -10.40
CA MET A 250 -16.39 -4.38 -9.22
C MET A 250 -17.23 -3.88 -8.02
N ILE A 251 -18.48 -3.48 -8.27
CA ILE A 251 -19.39 -2.86 -7.29
C ILE A 251 -20.58 -3.75 -6.92
N TYR A 252 -20.62 -4.99 -7.40
CA TYR A 252 -21.76 -5.92 -7.20
C TYR A 252 -21.62 -6.76 -5.93
N GLY A 253 -20.48 -6.65 -5.23
CA GLY A 253 -20.35 -7.09 -3.85
C GLY A 253 -21.55 -6.64 -3.02
N SER A 254 -22.09 -7.53 -2.19
CA SER A 254 -23.35 -7.28 -1.47
C SER A 254 -23.31 -6.00 -0.63
N SER A 255 -22.14 -5.65 -0.09
CA SER A 255 -21.95 -4.43 0.71
C SER A 255 -21.86 -3.18 -0.17
N SER A 256 -21.12 -3.24 -1.27
CA SER A 256 -21.06 -2.16 -2.27
C SER A 256 -22.41 -1.87 -2.91
N ALA A 257 -23.11 -2.91 -3.39
CA ALA A 257 -24.42 -2.79 -4.03
C ALA A 257 -25.45 -2.20 -3.05
N SER A 258 -25.51 -2.72 -1.81
CA SER A 258 -26.39 -2.18 -0.77
C SER A 258 -26.07 -0.72 -0.46
N THR A 259 -24.79 -0.37 -0.35
CA THR A 259 -24.37 1.01 -0.08
C THR A 259 -24.71 1.96 -1.22
N LEU A 260 -24.60 1.51 -2.47
CA LEU A 260 -25.00 2.32 -3.62
C LEU A 260 -26.53 2.53 -3.63
N LEU A 261 -27.31 1.50 -3.34
CA LEU A 261 -28.77 1.60 -3.26
C LEU A 261 -29.23 2.56 -2.16
N THR A 262 -28.58 2.56 -1.00
CA THR A 262 -28.95 3.44 0.13
C THR A 262 -28.56 4.90 -0.08
N ARG A 263 -27.80 5.24 -1.13
CA ARG A 263 -27.56 6.64 -1.52
C ARG A 263 -28.78 7.29 -2.18
N ALA A 264 -29.77 6.53 -2.60
CA ALA A 264 -31.00 7.09 -3.13
C ALA A 264 -31.79 7.83 -2.04
N ILE A 265 -32.22 9.06 -2.35
CA ILE A 265 -33.04 9.89 -1.46
C ILE A 265 -34.54 9.54 -1.53
N SER A 266 -34.94 8.60 -2.39
CA SER A 266 -36.33 8.16 -2.56
C SER A 266 -36.41 6.73 -3.08
N GLN A 267 -37.57 6.08 -2.89
CA GLN A 267 -37.84 4.75 -3.43
C GLN A 267 -37.70 4.71 -4.96
N ARG A 268 -38.11 5.79 -5.64
CA ARG A 268 -37.95 5.95 -7.09
C ARG A 268 -36.48 5.97 -7.48
N GLY A 269 -35.66 6.73 -6.75
CA GLY A 269 -34.21 6.75 -6.95
C GLY A 269 -33.57 5.38 -6.75
N GLN A 270 -34.03 4.64 -5.73
CA GLN A 270 -33.53 3.29 -5.46
C GLN A 270 -33.87 2.32 -6.60
N ASP A 271 -35.09 2.37 -7.13
CA ASP A 271 -35.51 1.57 -8.30
C ASP A 271 -34.68 1.91 -9.55
N LEU A 272 -34.39 3.20 -9.78
CA LEU A 272 -33.53 3.63 -10.89
C LEU A 272 -32.10 3.07 -10.75
N ILE A 273 -31.49 3.17 -9.56
CA ILE A 273 -30.15 2.60 -9.30
C ILE A 273 -30.18 1.09 -9.51
N TYR A 274 -31.18 0.41 -8.96
CA TYR A 274 -31.33 -1.05 -9.10
C TYR A 274 -31.42 -1.47 -10.57
N ARG A 275 -32.29 -0.83 -11.36
CA ARG A 275 -32.41 -1.12 -12.80
C ARG A 275 -31.13 -0.80 -13.56
N TYR A 276 -30.46 0.30 -13.24
CA TYR A 276 -29.19 0.65 -13.86
C TYR A 276 -28.13 -0.43 -13.62
N LEU A 277 -27.98 -0.90 -12.37
CA LEU A 277 -27.07 -2.02 -12.05
C LEU A 277 -27.46 -3.31 -12.78
N GLN A 278 -28.76 -3.60 -12.93
CA GLN A 278 -29.18 -4.81 -13.64
C GLN A 278 -28.94 -4.75 -15.16
N LYS A 279 -29.13 -3.59 -15.78
CA LYS A 279 -29.24 -3.47 -17.24
C LYS A 279 -28.09 -2.72 -17.91
N GLY A 280 -27.26 -2.01 -17.14
CA GLY A 280 -26.24 -1.10 -17.69
C GLY A 280 -26.78 0.24 -18.19
N GLN A 281 -28.11 0.41 -18.22
CA GLN A 281 -28.77 1.59 -18.80
C GLN A 281 -30.13 1.87 -18.15
N VAL A 282 -30.57 3.12 -18.23
CA VAL A 282 -31.91 3.58 -17.84
C VAL A 282 -32.51 4.33 -19.03
N THR A 283 -33.75 4.01 -19.41
CA THR A 283 -34.49 4.68 -20.49
C THR A 283 -35.64 5.52 -19.94
N ALA A 284 -35.89 6.70 -20.53
CA ALA A 284 -36.94 7.62 -20.11
C ALA A 284 -38.37 7.06 -20.25
N GLN A 285 -38.56 6.00 -21.04
CA GLN A 285 -39.85 5.36 -21.30
C GLN A 285 -40.32 4.41 -20.20
N HIS A 286 -39.51 4.21 -19.15
CA HIS A 286 -39.91 3.35 -18.04
C HIS A 286 -40.98 4.04 -17.18
N LYS A 287 -42.25 3.75 -17.44
CA LYS A 287 -43.33 3.94 -16.46
C LYS A 287 -43.01 3.08 -15.24
N MET A 288 -42.70 3.70 -14.10
CA MET A 288 -42.63 2.96 -12.85
C MET A 288 -44.02 2.37 -12.56
N PRO A 289 -44.12 1.13 -12.04
CA PRO A 289 -45.38 0.66 -11.50
C PRO A 289 -45.86 1.69 -10.48
N SER A 290 -47.02 2.29 -10.74
CA SER A 290 -47.75 2.99 -9.69
C SER A 290 -48.05 1.94 -8.60
N ASP A 291 -47.58 2.20 -7.40
CA ASP A 291 -47.98 1.54 -6.16
C ASP A 291 -47.52 0.08 -5.97
N ARG A 292 -46.30 -0.09 -5.44
CA ARG A 292 -46.00 -1.11 -4.41
C ARG A 292 -44.93 -0.61 -3.45
N CYS A 293 -45.34 0.18 -2.45
CA CYS A 293 -44.61 0.27 -1.19
C CYS A 293 -44.67 -1.10 -0.50
N GLY A 294 -43.52 -1.72 -0.29
CA GLY A 294 -43.40 -2.98 0.47
C GLY A 294 -43.01 -4.15 -0.43
N ILE A 295 -41.70 -4.39 -0.56
CA ILE A 295 -40.99 -5.68 -0.53
C ILE A 295 -39.50 -5.31 -0.55
N TYR A 296 -38.98 -4.88 0.59
CA TYR A 296 -37.58 -5.07 0.99
C TYR A 296 -37.59 -5.07 2.52
N PRO A 297 -36.94 -6.02 3.21
CA PRO A 297 -36.91 -6.03 4.66
C PRO A 297 -36.07 -4.83 5.13
N THR A 298 -36.73 -3.75 5.53
CA THR A 298 -36.13 -2.67 6.29
C THR A 298 -35.81 -3.20 7.69
N LYS A 299 -34.54 -3.53 7.95
CA LYS A 299 -34.07 -3.56 9.34
C LYS A 299 -33.78 -2.12 9.76
N SER A 300 -34.76 -1.51 10.41
CA SER A 300 -34.57 -0.29 11.20
C SER A 300 -33.91 -0.65 12.53
N ASN A 301 -32.73 -0.10 12.78
CA ASN A 301 -32.36 0.52 14.04
C ASN A 301 -30.92 0.99 13.91
N HIS A 302 -30.71 2.30 13.77
CA HIS A 302 -29.69 3.01 14.55
C HIS A 302 -30.01 4.50 14.54
N SER A 303 -30.03 5.04 15.76
CA SER A 303 -30.17 6.45 16.11
C SER A 303 -29.01 7.30 15.58
N ASP A 304 -29.36 8.56 15.33
CA ASP A 304 -28.52 9.65 14.86
C ASP A 304 -27.12 9.74 15.47
N LYS A 305 -26.13 9.97 14.60
CA LYS A 305 -25.25 11.15 14.68
C LYS A 305 -24.86 11.61 13.26
N GLN A 306 -25.43 12.74 12.86
CA GLN A 306 -25.01 13.54 11.71
C GLN A 306 -23.51 13.88 11.78
N LEU A 307 -22.80 13.68 10.67
CA LEU A 307 -21.58 14.40 10.33
C LEU A 307 -21.79 15.00 8.95
N SER A 308 -22.02 16.31 8.93
CA SER A 308 -22.18 17.12 7.73
C SER A 308 -20.85 17.22 6.98
N TRP A 309 -20.82 16.71 5.75
CA TRP A 309 -19.85 17.14 4.75
C TRP A 309 -20.59 17.93 3.69
N VAL A 310 -20.44 19.26 3.75
CA VAL A 310 -20.88 20.16 2.67
C VAL A 310 -19.91 19.95 1.50
N VAL A 311 -20.40 19.39 0.40
CA VAL A 311 -19.73 19.47 -0.89
C VAL A 311 -20.58 20.37 -1.77
N THR A 312 -20.12 21.60 -1.94
CA THR A 312 -20.68 22.55 -2.91
C THR A 312 -20.39 22.04 -4.32
N SER A 313 -21.41 21.57 -5.02
CA SER A 313 -21.37 21.37 -6.47
C SER A 313 -21.71 22.71 -7.16
N LYS A 314 -20.70 23.31 -7.81
CA LYS A 314 -20.91 24.42 -8.75
C LYS A 314 -21.58 23.88 -10.01
N ALA A 315 -22.62 24.60 -10.41
CA ALA A 315 -23.49 24.35 -11.53
C ALA A 315 -22.78 24.31 -12.90
N LEU A 316 -23.31 23.48 -13.79
CA LEU A 316 -23.37 23.74 -15.23
C LEU A 316 -24.76 23.31 -15.72
N ILE A 317 -25.72 24.21 -15.55
CA ILE A 317 -26.98 24.19 -16.28
C ILE A 317 -26.67 24.86 -17.62
N LYS A 318 -26.69 24.10 -18.71
CA LYS A 318 -26.78 24.65 -20.07
C LYS A 318 -28.21 24.52 -20.56
N ASN A 319 -28.79 25.71 -20.79
CA ASN A 319 -30.05 26.02 -21.45
C ASN A 319 -30.45 25.05 -22.57
N CYS A 320 -31.68 24.54 -22.50
CA CYS A 320 -32.52 24.35 -23.68
C CYS A 320 -33.71 25.30 -23.56
N GLY A 321 -33.93 26.04 -24.64
CA GLY A 321 -34.76 27.24 -24.71
C GLY A 321 -36.27 27.00 -24.75
N VAL A 322 -36.94 28.13 -24.65
CA VAL A 322 -38.38 28.37 -24.52
C VAL A 322 -39.06 28.44 -25.90
N CYS A 323 -40.40 28.29 -25.86
CA CYS A 323 -41.45 28.60 -26.85
C CYS A 323 -41.72 27.50 -27.90
N LEU A 324 -42.95 27.02 -28.11
CA LEU A 324 -44.30 27.51 -27.81
C LEU A 324 -45.10 26.55 -26.91
#